data_AF-A0A8H6H594-F1
#
_entry.id   AF-A0A8H6H594-F1
#
_cell.length_a   1.000
_cell.length_b   1.000
_cell.length_c   1.000
_cell.angle_alpha   90.00
_cell.angle_beta   90.00
_cell.angle_gamma   90.00
#
_symmetry.space_group_name_H-M   'P 1'
#
loop_
_entity.id
_entity.type
_entity.pdbx_description
1 polymer ?
#
loop_
_entity_poly.entity_id
_entity_poly.type
_entity_poly.pdbx_seq_one_letter_code
_entity_poly.pdbx_strand_id
1 'polypeptide(L)'
;MLDEATLENLQTVLMLYLRQRYIGHSESSVILHSIACRMAFILGGNTYTKTQAFKNEMTNQERQTRHIRLLFWHCYIFDKDIALRTGQPPFISDMNCDLTLPKGYVETQFVPPLPGHHVSSSYYADESLVPFLPGELRLSMLKHKTYELLYSTKALAKLNSEIIRAILELDDELESWRLSIPKVVRPALSVSDVKQALSELPIQHRMQNIVLHLEYHYLVVTIHRAGARCIADDSDTHPDADERYTAINSSIALCLEASRSTLCYLHAVIDDLAGEMFWVTVFYPTAAAMMLFLHVLAEPLAPQSKSDLELLSSAAGLIRNLKDGAVE
;
A
#
# COMPACT_ATOMS: atom_id res chain seq x y z
N MET A 1 -22.65 -20.56 9.48
CA MET A 1 -21.67 -21.35 10.24
C MET A 1 -20.36 -21.23 9.44
N LEU A 2 -19.27 -20.77 10.06
CA LEU A 2 -17.98 -20.47 9.37
C LEU A 2 -17.02 -21.68 9.41
N ASP A 3 -17.57 -22.88 9.44
CA ASP A 3 -16.86 -24.15 9.62
C ASP A 3 -16.40 -24.80 8.31
N GLU A 4 -16.89 -24.31 7.17
CA GLU A 4 -16.49 -24.77 5.84
C GLU A 4 -15.96 -23.60 4.98
N ALA A 5 -14.97 -23.88 4.14
CA ALA A 5 -14.48 -22.93 3.15
C ALA A 5 -15.35 -22.97 1.90
N THR A 6 -16.39 -22.13 1.86
CA THR A 6 -17.23 -21.89 0.67
C THR A 6 -17.02 -20.48 0.15
N LEU A 7 -17.44 -20.22 -1.09
CA LEU A 7 -17.36 -18.89 -1.70
C LEU A 7 -18.13 -17.84 -0.88
N GLU A 8 -19.32 -18.20 -0.41
CA GLU A 8 -20.19 -17.36 0.41
C GLU A 8 -19.54 -17.05 1.76
N ASN A 9 -18.91 -18.05 2.39
CA ASN A 9 -18.19 -17.85 3.66
C ASN A 9 -16.96 -16.96 3.47
N LEU A 10 -16.19 -17.14 2.39
CA LEU A 10 -15.06 -16.27 2.08
C LEU A 10 -15.51 -14.81 1.89
N GLN A 11 -16.58 -14.58 1.11
CA GLN A 11 -17.17 -13.25 0.95
C GLN A 11 -17.61 -12.65 2.29
N THR A 12 -18.32 -13.44 3.10
CA THR A 12 -18.83 -13.02 4.40
C THR A 12 -17.70 -12.61 5.33
N VAL A 13 -16.66 -13.42 5.46
CA VAL A 13 -15.51 -13.12 6.33
C VAL A 13 -14.76 -11.90 5.83
N LEU A 14 -14.57 -11.75 4.51
CA LEU A 14 -13.89 -10.58 3.95
C LEU A 14 -14.71 -9.29 4.18
N MET A 15 -16.03 -9.34 4.07
CA MET A 15 -16.92 -8.21 4.39
C MET A 15 -16.87 -7.86 5.88
N LEU A 16 -16.85 -8.86 6.77
CA LEU A 16 -16.68 -8.63 8.20
C LEU A 16 -15.32 -8.02 8.51
N TYR A 17 -14.25 -8.50 7.86
CA TYR A 17 -12.91 -7.89 7.95
C TYR A 17 -12.95 -6.41 7.57
N LEU A 18 -13.51 -6.08 6.40
CA LEU A 18 -13.61 -4.70 5.92
C LEU A 18 -14.38 -3.85 6.94
N ARG A 19 -15.52 -4.34 7.44
CA ARG A 19 -16.28 -3.63 8.47
C ARG A 19 -15.44 -3.36 9.73
N GLN A 20 -14.75 -4.37 10.28
CA GLN A 20 -13.92 -4.17 11.48
C GLN A 20 -12.78 -3.19 11.22
N ARG A 21 -12.17 -3.24 10.04
CA ARG A 21 -11.15 -2.28 9.60
C ARG A 21 -11.70 -0.85 9.54
N TYR A 22 -12.89 -0.65 8.96
CA TYR A 22 -13.51 0.66 8.81
C TYR A 22 -13.99 1.28 10.12
N ILE A 23 -14.22 0.49 11.17
CA ILE A 23 -14.55 0.99 12.51
C ILE A 23 -13.34 1.05 13.45
N GLY A 24 -12.13 0.72 12.97
CA GLY A 24 -10.89 0.81 13.75
C GLY A 24 -10.62 -0.37 14.69
N HIS A 25 -11.35 -1.47 14.60
CA HIS A 25 -11.13 -2.67 15.41
C HIS A 25 -10.01 -3.54 14.82
N SER A 26 -8.75 -3.12 15.03
CA SER A 26 -7.56 -3.70 14.41
C SER A 26 -7.37 -5.19 14.71
N GLU A 27 -7.46 -5.63 15.97
CA GLU A 27 -7.22 -7.03 16.36
C GLU A 27 -8.22 -8.00 15.71
N SER A 28 -9.53 -7.74 15.87
CA SER A 28 -10.59 -8.52 15.24
C SER A 28 -10.46 -8.56 13.72
N SER A 29 -10.05 -7.45 13.10
CA SER A 29 -9.83 -7.40 11.65
C SER A 29 -8.71 -8.35 11.22
N VAL A 30 -7.58 -8.42 11.93
CA VAL A 30 -6.46 -9.32 11.57
C VAL A 30 -6.87 -10.78 11.69
N ILE A 31 -7.62 -11.16 12.72
CA ILE A 31 -8.13 -12.53 12.88
C ILE A 31 -9.04 -12.91 11.71
N LEU A 32 -10.03 -12.07 11.38
CA LEU A 32 -10.92 -12.32 10.25
C LEU A 32 -10.16 -12.39 8.93
N HIS A 33 -9.16 -11.52 8.75
CA HIS A 33 -8.30 -11.54 7.57
C HIS A 33 -7.56 -12.88 7.44
N SER A 34 -7.01 -13.41 8.54
CA SER A 34 -6.32 -14.71 8.53
C SER A 34 -7.24 -15.87 8.09
N ILE A 35 -8.51 -15.84 8.50
CA ILE A 35 -9.54 -16.81 8.11
C ILE A 35 -9.84 -16.66 6.61
N ALA A 36 -10.03 -15.43 6.12
CA ALA A 36 -10.26 -15.16 4.69
C ALA A 36 -9.09 -15.66 3.82
N CYS A 37 -7.85 -15.36 4.21
CA CYS A 37 -6.65 -15.86 3.53
C CYS A 37 -6.65 -17.39 3.46
N ARG A 38 -6.96 -18.08 4.57
CA ARG A 38 -7.02 -19.54 4.59
C ARG A 38 -8.11 -20.10 3.69
N MET A 39 -9.31 -19.51 3.71
CA MET A 39 -10.43 -19.92 2.84
C MET A 39 -10.10 -19.70 1.37
N ALA A 40 -9.49 -18.58 1.00
CA ALA A 40 -9.04 -18.30 -0.36
C ALA A 40 -8.04 -19.34 -0.88
N PHE A 41 -7.14 -19.85 -0.03
CA PHE A 41 -6.23 -20.95 -0.37
C PHE A 41 -6.96 -22.30 -0.52
N ILE A 42 -7.87 -22.64 0.41
CA ILE A 42 -8.64 -23.90 0.32
C ILE A 42 -9.46 -23.94 -0.97
N LEU A 43 -10.01 -22.80 -1.38
CA LEU A 43 -10.78 -22.64 -2.62
C LEU A 43 -9.90 -22.53 -3.89
N GLY A 44 -8.57 -22.58 -3.75
CA GLY A 44 -7.63 -22.56 -4.87
C GLY A 44 -7.37 -21.18 -5.51
N GLY A 45 -7.76 -20.09 -4.85
CA GLY A 45 -7.61 -18.72 -5.38
C GLY A 45 -6.16 -18.28 -5.59
N ASN A 46 -5.22 -18.88 -4.87
CA ASN A 46 -3.78 -18.67 -5.05
C ASN A 46 -3.23 -19.24 -6.37
N THR A 47 -3.99 -20.08 -7.08
CA THR A 47 -3.58 -20.66 -8.37
C THR A 47 -4.23 -19.93 -9.53
N TYR A 48 -3.51 -19.79 -10.65
CA TYR A 48 -4.09 -19.24 -11.87
C TYR A 48 -4.74 -20.35 -12.68
N THR A 49 -6.03 -20.20 -12.95
CA THR A 49 -6.74 -21.03 -13.93
C THR A 49 -7.06 -20.18 -15.14
N LYS A 50 -6.62 -20.61 -16.33
CA LYS A 50 -6.90 -19.91 -17.59
C LYS A 50 -8.39 -20.01 -17.90
N THR A 51 -9.14 -18.98 -17.55
CA THR A 51 -10.56 -18.86 -17.94
C THR A 51 -10.69 -18.29 -19.35
N GLN A 52 -11.66 -18.78 -20.12
CA GLN A 52 -11.93 -18.28 -21.48
C GLN A 52 -12.30 -16.79 -21.43
N ALA A 53 -11.90 -15.99 -22.43
CA ALA A 53 -12.36 -14.59 -22.51
C ALA A 53 -13.90 -14.54 -22.45
N PHE A 54 -14.46 -13.46 -21.90
CA PHE A 54 -15.91 -13.28 -21.82
C PHE A 54 -16.55 -13.46 -23.20
N LYS A 55 -17.13 -14.63 -23.38
CA LYS A 55 -18.06 -14.95 -24.45
C LYS A 55 -19.38 -15.26 -23.75
N ASN A 56 -20.49 -15.17 -24.47
CA ASN A 56 -21.85 -15.35 -23.95
C ASN A 56 -22.12 -16.74 -23.30
N GLU A 57 -21.13 -17.64 -23.25
CA GLU A 57 -21.24 -19.01 -22.74
C GLU A 57 -20.20 -19.30 -21.63
N MET A 58 -20.10 -18.44 -20.61
CA MET A 58 -19.31 -18.79 -19.42
C MET A 58 -20.13 -19.66 -18.46
N THR A 59 -19.56 -20.79 -18.05
CA THR A 59 -20.16 -21.70 -17.08
C THR A 59 -20.21 -21.10 -15.67
N ASN A 60 -21.15 -21.56 -14.83
CA ASN A 60 -21.21 -21.14 -13.42
C ASN A 60 -19.90 -21.43 -12.66
N GLN A 61 -19.25 -22.55 -12.98
CA GLN A 61 -17.97 -22.92 -12.38
C GLN A 61 -16.87 -21.90 -12.70
N GLU A 62 -16.77 -21.46 -13.95
CA GLU A 62 -15.80 -20.44 -14.36
C GLU A 62 -16.05 -19.10 -13.68
N ARG A 63 -17.32 -18.72 -13.47
CA ARG A 63 -17.68 -17.51 -12.70
C ARG A 63 -17.16 -17.60 -11.27
N GLN A 64 -17.41 -18.73 -10.61
CA GLN A 64 -16.96 -18.97 -9.24
C GLN A 64 -15.44 -18.93 -9.15
N THR A 65 -14.72 -19.62 -10.04
CA THR A 65 -13.25 -19.61 -10.08
C THR A 65 -12.69 -18.19 -10.23
N ARG A 66 -13.30 -17.38 -11.11
CA ARG A 66 -12.91 -15.96 -11.27
C ARG A 66 -13.15 -15.14 -10.02
N HIS A 67 -14.32 -15.32 -9.40
CA HIS A 67 -14.68 -14.59 -8.19
C HIS A 67 -13.77 -14.96 -7.02
N ILE A 68 -13.46 -16.25 -6.85
CA ILE A 68 -12.48 -16.72 -5.86
C ILE A 68 -11.11 -16.07 -6.10
N ARG A 69 -10.66 -16.00 -7.36
CA ARG A 69 -9.40 -15.33 -7.73
C ARG A 69 -9.41 -13.83 -7.42
N LEU A 70 -10.55 -13.16 -7.62
CA LEU A 70 -10.74 -11.76 -7.23
C LEU A 70 -10.63 -11.56 -5.70
N LEU A 71 -11.29 -12.43 -4.93
CA LEU A 71 -11.23 -12.39 -3.46
C LEU A 71 -9.82 -12.72 -2.95
N PHE A 72 -9.10 -13.61 -3.61
CA PHE A 72 -7.67 -13.85 -3.35
C PHE A 72 -6.86 -12.56 -3.52
N TRP A 73 -7.04 -11.81 -4.61
CA TRP A 73 -6.31 -10.55 -4.81
C TRP A 73 -6.61 -9.50 -3.74
N HIS A 74 -7.85 -9.43 -3.24
CA HIS A 74 -8.16 -8.59 -2.08
C HIS A 74 -7.39 -9.05 -0.85
N CYS A 75 -7.40 -10.35 -0.55
CA CYS A 75 -6.64 -10.91 0.56
C CYS A 75 -5.14 -10.61 0.41
N TYR A 76 -4.59 -10.77 -0.80
CA TYR A 76 -3.19 -10.49 -1.10
C TYR A 76 -2.81 -9.04 -0.81
N ILE A 77 -3.57 -8.06 -1.32
CA ILE A 77 -3.29 -6.64 -1.12
C ILE A 77 -3.30 -6.30 0.38
N PHE A 78 -4.35 -6.70 1.08
CA PHE A 78 -4.51 -6.40 2.50
C PHE A 78 -3.45 -7.09 3.36
N ASP A 79 -3.04 -8.31 3.01
CA ASP A 79 -2.00 -9.05 3.73
C ASP A 79 -0.67 -8.29 3.72
N LYS A 80 -0.26 -7.74 2.56
CA LYS A 80 1.00 -6.99 2.44
C LYS A 80 0.94 -5.66 3.16
N ASP A 81 -0.21 -5.00 3.12
CA ASP A 81 -0.45 -3.79 3.89
C ASP A 81 -0.35 -4.06 5.38
N ILE A 82 -1.05 -5.07 5.89
CA ILE A 82 -1.04 -5.41 7.31
C ILE A 82 0.39 -5.74 7.74
N ALA A 83 1.09 -6.59 7.00
CA ALA A 83 2.45 -7.01 7.34
C ALA A 83 3.42 -5.83 7.50
N LEU A 84 3.44 -4.89 6.54
CA LEU A 84 4.33 -3.72 6.65
C LEU A 84 3.90 -2.75 7.75
N ARG A 85 2.59 -2.58 7.97
CA ARG A 85 2.06 -1.65 8.98
C ARG A 85 2.29 -2.14 10.41
N THR A 86 2.20 -3.44 10.65
CA THR A 86 2.29 -4.04 11.99
C THR A 86 3.66 -4.67 12.28
N GLY A 87 4.48 -4.88 11.25
CA GLY A 87 5.72 -5.66 11.35
C GLY A 87 5.50 -7.16 11.51
N GLN A 88 4.25 -7.63 11.47
CA GLN A 88 3.94 -9.06 11.53
C GLN A 88 4.26 -9.74 10.20
N PRO A 89 4.63 -11.04 10.21
CA PRO A 89 4.81 -11.79 8.97
C PRO A 89 3.52 -11.83 8.13
N PRO A 90 3.62 -11.70 6.80
CA PRO A 90 2.49 -11.89 5.90
C PRO A 90 1.98 -13.34 5.98
N PHE A 91 0.67 -13.53 5.94
CA PHE A 91 0.04 -14.85 5.89
C PHE A 91 0.21 -15.51 4.53
N ILE A 92 0.23 -14.71 3.47
CA ILE A 92 0.37 -15.20 2.10
C ILE A 92 1.85 -15.08 1.71
N SER A 93 2.49 -16.18 1.35
CA SER A 93 3.83 -16.16 0.77
C SER A 93 3.74 -16.23 -0.75
N ASP A 94 4.50 -15.38 -1.44
CA ASP A 94 4.54 -15.35 -2.90
C ASP A 94 5.01 -16.69 -3.49
N MET A 95 5.87 -17.43 -2.77
CA MET A 95 6.35 -18.76 -3.17
C MET A 95 5.24 -19.81 -3.32
N ASN A 96 4.07 -19.57 -2.70
CA ASN A 96 2.91 -20.47 -2.74
C ASN A 96 1.78 -19.94 -3.64
N CYS A 97 2.04 -18.90 -4.42
CA CYS A 97 1.04 -18.23 -5.23
C CYS A 97 1.47 -18.16 -6.70
N ASP A 98 0.52 -18.40 -7.59
CA ASP A 98 0.61 -17.89 -8.94
C ASP A 98 0.16 -16.43 -8.91
N LEU A 99 1.06 -15.50 -9.21
CA LEU A 99 0.80 -14.05 -9.20
C LEU A 99 0.59 -13.48 -10.61
N THR A 100 0.20 -14.32 -11.57
CA THR A 100 -0.19 -13.86 -12.92
C THR A 100 -1.33 -12.85 -12.81
N LEU A 101 -1.05 -11.61 -13.26
CA LEU A 101 -1.99 -10.51 -13.24
C LEU A 101 -3.24 -10.79 -14.10
N PRO A 102 -4.40 -10.20 -13.77
CA PRO A 102 -5.55 -10.22 -14.66
C PRO A 102 -5.18 -9.71 -16.06
N LYS A 103 -5.77 -10.30 -17.10
CA LYS A 103 -5.56 -9.83 -18.48
C LYS A 103 -6.07 -8.39 -18.60
N GLY A 104 -5.28 -7.52 -19.22
CA GLY A 104 -5.64 -6.11 -19.38
C GLY A 104 -5.45 -5.25 -18.12
N TYR A 105 -4.90 -5.81 -17.03
CA TYR A 105 -4.81 -5.12 -15.73
C TYR A 105 -4.10 -3.77 -15.85
N VAL A 106 -2.91 -3.74 -16.45
CA VAL A 106 -2.09 -2.52 -16.57
C VAL A 106 -2.79 -1.48 -17.44
N GLU A 107 -3.45 -1.94 -18.51
CA GLU A 107 -4.08 -1.08 -19.50
C GLU A 107 -5.36 -0.42 -19.00
N THR A 108 -6.12 -1.06 -18.10
CA THR A 108 -7.44 -0.55 -17.70
C THR A 108 -7.52 -0.08 -16.25
N GLN A 109 -6.57 -0.44 -15.38
CA GLN A 109 -6.63 -0.06 -13.96
C GLN A 109 -6.69 1.46 -13.76
N PHE A 110 -6.04 2.23 -14.64
CA PHE A 110 -5.91 3.68 -14.52
C PHE A 110 -6.78 4.45 -15.51
N VAL A 111 -7.69 3.76 -16.23
CA VAL A 111 -8.58 4.38 -17.22
C VAL A 111 -9.87 4.84 -16.52
N PRO A 112 -10.15 6.15 -16.45
CA PRO A 112 -11.43 6.62 -15.94
C PRO A 112 -12.56 6.17 -16.88
N PRO A 113 -13.72 5.74 -16.38
CA PRO A 113 -14.87 5.41 -17.21
C PRO A 113 -15.31 6.66 -17.99
N LEU A 114 -15.63 6.48 -19.26
CA LEU A 114 -16.01 7.56 -20.18
C LEU A 114 -17.23 8.34 -19.65
N PRO A 115 -17.24 9.69 -19.77
CA PRO A 115 -18.38 10.51 -19.36
C PRO A 115 -19.66 10.09 -20.12
N GLY A 116 -20.75 9.85 -19.41
CA GLY A 116 -22.07 9.49 -19.97
C GLY A 116 -22.47 8.02 -19.81
N HIS A 117 -21.57 7.16 -19.32
CA HIS A 117 -21.95 5.80 -18.91
C HIS A 117 -22.42 5.82 -17.47
N HIS A 118 -23.74 5.78 -17.27
CA HIS A 118 -24.32 5.58 -15.95
C HIS A 118 -23.77 4.27 -15.34
N VAL A 119 -23.48 4.29 -14.04
CA VAL A 119 -23.10 3.14 -13.19
C VAL A 119 -24.09 1.96 -13.29
N SER A 120 -25.21 2.14 -13.98
CA SER A 120 -26.27 1.14 -14.17
C SER A 120 -26.29 0.44 -15.54
N SER A 121 -25.31 0.64 -16.43
CA SER A 121 -25.37 0.02 -17.77
C SER A 121 -24.14 -0.84 -18.07
N SER A 122 -24.36 -2.15 -18.06
CA SER A 122 -23.57 -3.25 -18.67
C SER A 122 -22.05 -3.33 -18.48
N TYR A 123 -21.34 -2.36 -17.90
CA TYR A 123 -19.90 -2.46 -17.62
C TYR A 123 -19.61 -3.21 -16.31
N TYR A 124 -20.57 -3.22 -15.38
CA TYR A 124 -20.54 -4.07 -14.19
C TYR A 124 -21.22 -5.43 -14.42
N ALA A 125 -22.01 -5.57 -15.49
CA ALA A 125 -22.61 -6.84 -15.92
C ALA A 125 -21.73 -7.56 -16.97
N ASP A 126 -20.94 -6.81 -17.72
CA ASP A 126 -19.79 -7.32 -18.44
C ASP A 126 -18.66 -7.50 -17.43
N GLU A 127 -18.69 -8.64 -16.75
CA GLU A 127 -17.67 -9.13 -15.81
C GLU A 127 -16.24 -9.23 -16.45
N SER A 128 -16.01 -8.63 -17.64
CA SER A 128 -14.84 -8.76 -18.50
C SER A 128 -13.72 -7.74 -18.34
N LEU A 129 -13.88 -6.65 -17.59
CA LEU A 129 -12.86 -5.60 -17.53
C LEU A 129 -12.48 -5.23 -16.11
N VAL A 130 -11.37 -5.86 -15.69
CA VAL A 130 -10.48 -5.58 -14.56
C VAL A 130 -11.12 -5.32 -13.18
N PRO A 131 -10.73 -6.13 -12.17
CA PRO A 131 -11.33 -5.99 -10.86
C PRO A 131 -11.06 -4.63 -10.24
N PHE A 132 -12.12 -4.03 -9.67
CA PHE A 132 -11.98 -2.92 -8.74
C PHE A 132 -11.31 -3.45 -7.47
N LEU A 133 -10.01 -3.19 -7.35
CA LEU A 133 -9.19 -3.61 -6.22
C LEU A 133 -8.93 -2.41 -5.29
N PRO A 134 -8.78 -2.65 -3.98
CA PRO A 134 -8.52 -1.59 -2.99
C PRO A 134 -7.10 -1.00 -3.10
N GLY A 135 -6.22 -1.58 -3.91
CA GLY A 135 -4.83 -1.16 -4.10
C GLY A 135 -4.23 -1.69 -5.41
N GLU A 136 -2.98 -1.31 -5.69
CA GLU A 136 -2.26 -1.69 -6.91
C GLU A 136 -1.47 -2.99 -6.71
N LEU A 137 -1.71 -4.00 -7.56
CA LEU A 137 -1.17 -5.35 -7.37
C LEU A 137 0.35 -5.41 -7.45
N ARG A 138 0.96 -4.70 -8.39
CA ARG A 138 2.42 -4.69 -8.58
C ARG A 138 3.10 -4.00 -7.39
N LEU A 139 2.48 -2.97 -6.82
CA LEU A 139 2.92 -2.32 -5.61
C LEU A 139 2.79 -3.26 -4.41
N SER A 140 1.70 -4.03 -4.30
CA SER A 140 1.59 -5.08 -3.27
C SER A 140 2.69 -6.13 -3.39
N MET A 141 3.07 -6.54 -4.60
CA MET A 141 4.21 -7.44 -4.81
C MET A 141 5.53 -6.79 -4.35
N LEU A 142 5.76 -5.50 -4.64
CA LEU A 142 6.91 -4.74 -4.12
C LEU A 142 6.88 -4.62 -2.58
N LYS A 143 5.70 -4.44 -1.97
CA LYS A 143 5.54 -4.46 -0.51
C LYS A 143 5.97 -5.81 0.08
N HIS A 144 5.60 -6.92 -0.57
CA HIS A 144 6.05 -8.26 -0.14
C HIS A 144 7.57 -8.41 -0.25
N LYS A 145 8.14 -8.07 -1.41
CA LYS A 145 9.59 -8.13 -1.63
C LYS A 145 10.37 -7.26 -0.64
N THR A 146 9.85 -6.07 -0.34
CA THR A 146 10.40 -5.18 0.70
C THR A 146 10.41 -5.85 2.07
N TYR A 147 9.29 -6.49 2.46
CA TYR A 147 9.24 -7.25 3.70
C TYR A 147 10.28 -8.38 3.71
N GLU A 148 10.34 -9.19 2.66
CA GLU A 148 11.25 -10.34 2.61
C GLU A 148 12.72 -9.92 2.66
N LEU A 149 13.10 -8.88 1.92
CA LEU A 149 14.47 -8.42 1.79
C LEU A 149 14.96 -7.60 2.98
N LEU A 150 14.08 -6.84 3.66
CA LEU A 150 14.48 -5.88 4.69
C LEU A 150 13.94 -6.20 6.08
N TYR A 151 12.80 -6.88 6.23
CA TYR A 151 12.10 -7.00 7.51
C TYR A 151 11.84 -8.43 8.00
N SER A 152 11.99 -9.44 7.15
CA SER A 152 11.86 -10.84 7.56
C SER A 152 12.91 -11.22 8.62
N THR A 153 12.66 -12.29 9.37
CA THR A 153 13.64 -12.82 10.34
C THR A 153 15.00 -13.10 9.70
N LYS A 154 15.02 -13.55 8.44
CA LYS A 154 16.25 -13.75 7.68
C LYS A 154 16.91 -12.43 7.29
N ALA A 155 16.12 -11.42 6.92
CA ALA A 155 16.64 -10.10 6.58
C ALA A 155 17.27 -9.39 7.79
N LEU A 156 16.77 -9.63 9.00
CA LEU A 156 17.35 -9.08 10.23
C LEU A 156 18.76 -9.61 10.55
N ALA A 157 19.17 -10.71 9.92
CA ALA A 157 20.50 -11.29 10.07
C ALA A 157 21.47 -10.91 8.93
N LYS A 158 21.06 -10.04 7.99
CA LYS A 158 21.89 -9.62 6.86
C LYS A 158 22.95 -8.61 7.28
N LEU A 159 24.08 -8.62 6.56
CA LEU A 159 25.12 -7.60 6.70
C LEU A 159 24.64 -6.24 6.17
N ASN A 160 25.24 -5.15 6.66
CA ASN A 160 24.93 -3.79 6.21
C ASN A 160 25.04 -3.62 4.69
N SER A 161 26.05 -4.22 4.04
CA SER A 161 26.22 -4.18 2.60
C SER A 161 25.08 -4.87 1.84
N GLU A 162 24.53 -5.96 2.38
CA GLU A 162 23.39 -6.66 1.79
C GLU A 162 22.09 -5.88 1.95
N ILE A 163 21.93 -5.15 3.07
CA ILE A 163 20.80 -4.24 3.28
C ILE A 163 20.87 -3.06 2.31
N ILE A 164 22.03 -2.42 2.17
CA ILE A 164 22.22 -1.30 1.22
C ILE A 164 21.94 -1.76 -0.21
N ARG A 165 22.46 -2.93 -0.61
CA ARG A 165 22.17 -3.50 -1.94
C ARG A 165 20.67 -3.74 -2.14
N ALA A 166 19.97 -4.27 -1.13
CA ALA A 166 18.54 -4.50 -1.19
C ALA A 166 17.74 -3.19 -1.27
N ILE A 167 18.17 -2.12 -0.59
CA ILE A 167 17.56 -0.78 -0.71
C ILE A 167 17.67 -0.28 -2.15
N LEU A 168 18.86 -0.31 -2.75
CA LEU A 168 19.08 0.14 -4.12
C LEU A 168 18.23 -0.65 -5.13
N GLU A 169 18.17 -1.98 -4.98
CA GLU A 169 17.33 -2.85 -5.82
C GLU A 169 15.84 -2.49 -5.70
N LEU A 170 15.36 -2.24 -4.49
CA LEU A 170 13.96 -1.89 -4.24
C LEU A 170 13.62 -0.47 -4.72
N ASP A 171 14.54 0.49 -4.61
CA ASP A 171 14.36 1.85 -5.11
C ASP A 171 14.21 1.86 -6.64
N ASP A 172 15.10 1.16 -7.36
CA ASP A 172 15.06 1.06 -8.82
C ASP A 172 13.74 0.43 -9.29
N GLU A 173 13.29 -0.63 -8.63
CA GLU A 173 12.03 -1.29 -8.96
C GLU A 173 10.80 -0.43 -8.63
N LEU A 174 10.82 0.29 -7.50
CA LEU A 174 9.74 1.19 -7.11
C LEU A 174 9.64 2.38 -8.06
N GLU A 175 10.76 2.95 -8.49
CA GLU A 175 10.79 4.04 -9.46
C GLU A 175 10.34 3.56 -10.85
N SER A 176 10.79 2.39 -11.29
CA SER A 176 10.32 1.74 -12.52
C SER A 176 8.80 1.53 -12.50
N TRP A 177 8.26 1.01 -11.38
CA TRP A 177 6.83 0.90 -11.17
C TRP A 177 6.14 2.27 -11.25
N ARG A 178 6.64 3.29 -10.57
CA ARG A 178 6.05 4.64 -10.56
C ARG A 178 6.01 5.25 -11.96
N LEU A 179 7.09 5.11 -12.73
CA LEU A 179 7.19 5.60 -14.11
C LEU A 179 6.26 4.86 -15.08
N SER A 180 5.91 3.61 -14.78
CA SER A 180 4.92 2.85 -15.57
C SER A 180 3.48 3.37 -15.41
N ILE A 181 3.19 4.15 -14.36
CA ILE A 181 1.86 4.69 -14.09
C ILE A 181 1.61 5.93 -14.97
N PRO A 182 0.42 6.09 -15.58
CA PRO A 182 0.08 7.28 -16.36
C PRO A 182 0.25 8.58 -15.57
N LYS A 183 0.80 9.61 -16.22
CA LYS A 183 1.20 10.87 -15.57
C LYS A 183 0.10 11.51 -14.72
N VAL A 184 -1.16 11.41 -15.14
CA VAL A 184 -2.33 12.04 -14.46
C VAL A 184 -2.57 11.43 -13.07
N VAL A 185 -2.29 10.15 -12.87
CA VAL A 185 -2.52 9.43 -11.60
C VAL A 185 -1.23 8.94 -10.95
N ARG A 186 -0.08 9.38 -11.48
CA ARG A 186 1.23 8.96 -11.02
C ARG A 186 1.54 9.59 -9.66
N PRO A 187 2.02 8.81 -8.67
CA PRO A 187 2.53 9.35 -7.42
C PRO A 187 3.50 10.52 -7.65
N ALA A 188 3.10 11.68 -7.13
CA ALA A 188 3.85 12.92 -7.26
C ALA A 188 5.02 12.94 -6.27
N LEU A 189 6.16 13.47 -6.73
CA LEU A 189 7.33 13.71 -5.89
C LEU A 189 7.25 15.07 -5.18
N SER A 190 6.41 15.98 -5.67
CA SER A 190 6.20 17.31 -5.10
C SER A 190 4.73 17.54 -4.75
N VAL A 191 4.49 18.34 -3.71
CA VAL A 191 3.14 18.68 -3.22
C VAL A 191 2.40 19.59 -4.21
N SER A 192 3.12 20.43 -4.95
CA SER A 192 2.53 21.37 -5.91
C SER A 192 1.82 20.68 -7.08
N ASP A 193 2.31 19.51 -7.49
CA ASP A 193 1.73 18.73 -8.60
C ASP A 193 0.39 18.05 -8.23
N VAL A 194 0.06 17.97 -6.94
CA VAL A 194 -1.01 17.13 -6.40
C VAL A 194 -2.41 17.72 -6.62
N LYS A 195 -2.62 18.98 -6.23
CA LYS A 195 -3.95 19.61 -6.31
C LYS A 195 -4.43 19.70 -7.75
N GLN A 196 -3.50 19.96 -8.67
CA GLN A 196 -3.81 20.02 -10.09
C GLN A 196 -4.26 18.64 -10.60
N ALA A 197 -3.49 17.58 -10.33
CA ALA A 197 -3.82 16.22 -10.76
C ALA A 197 -5.16 15.72 -10.20
N LEU A 198 -5.46 15.98 -8.92
CA LEU A 198 -6.73 15.55 -8.31
C LEU A 198 -7.96 16.28 -8.86
N SER A 199 -7.79 17.55 -9.24
CA SER A 199 -8.88 18.35 -9.83
C SER A 199 -9.30 17.82 -11.20
N GLU A 200 -8.37 17.21 -11.94
CA GLU A 200 -8.58 16.61 -13.26
C GLU A 200 -9.26 15.23 -13.18
N LEU A 201 -9.30 14.60 -11.99
CA LEU A 201 -9.86 13.26 -11.78
C LEU A 201 -11.34 13.28 -11.38
N PRO A 202 -12.16 12.34 -11.91
CA PRO A 202 -13.52 12.11 -11.43
C PRO A 202 -13.53 11.76 -9.94
N ILE A 203 -14.51 12.30 -9.19
CA ILE A 203 -14.65 12.13 -7.73
C ILE A 203 -14.51 10.66 -7.30
N GLN A 204 -15.15 9.74 -8.04
CA GLN A 204 -15.14 8.30 -7.75
C GLN A 204 -13.75 7.63 -7.82
N HIS A 205 -12.75 8.26 -8.45
CA HIS A 205 -11.36 7.76 -8.54
C HIS A 205 -10.39 8.52 -7.64
N ARG A 206 -10.79 9.67 -7.07
CA ARG A 206 -9.91 10.49 -6.23
C ARG A 206 -9.39 9.71 -5.03
N MET A 207 -10.25 8.94 -4.36
CA MET A 207 -9.84 8.18 -3.19
C MET A 207 -8.79 7.11 -3.51
N GLN A 208 -8.93 6.40 -4.63
CA GLN A 208 -7.93 5.42 -5.07
C GLN A 208 -6.60 6.08 -5.40
N ASN A 209 -6.64 7.26 -6.05
CA ASN A 209 -5.43 8.03 -6.32
C ASN A 209 -4.77 8.56 -5.03
N ILE A 210 -5.56 9.06 -4.07
CA ILE A 210 -5.08 9.44 -2.74
C ILE A 210 -4.37 8.27 -2.06
N VAL A 211 -5.00 7.11 -1.97
CA VAL A 211 -4.40 5.92 -1.36
C VAL A 211 -3.12 5.50 -2.11
N LEU A 212 -3.13 5.51 -3.44
CA LEU A 212 -1.95 5.17 -4.25
C LEU A 212 -0.73 6.04 -3.93
N HIS A 213 -0.93 7.36 -3.79
CA HIS A 213 0.14 8.29 -3.42
C HIS A 213 0.65 8.03 -2.00
N LEU A 214 -0.27 7.84 -1.04
CA LEU A 214 0.08 7.53 0.35
C LEU A 214 0.84 6.22 0.47
N GLU A 215 0.45 5.19 -0.28
CA GLU A 215 1.13 3.91 -0.31
C GLU A 215 2.52 4.00 -0.93
N TYR A 216 2.68 4.79 -1.99
CA TYR A 216 3.97 5.05 -2.59
C TYR A 216 4.93 5.71 -1.58
N HIS A 217 4.55 6.84 -0.99
CA HIS A 217 5.41 7.52 -0.01
C HIS A 217 5.69 6.66 1.21
N TYR A 218 4.70 5.90 1.68
CA TYR A 218 4.90 4.96 2.78
C TYR A 218 5.89 3.85 2.42
N LEU A 219 5.86 3.33 1.18
CA LEU A 219 6.82 2.31 0.75
C LEU A 219 8.23 2.88 0.63
N VAL A 220 8.40 4.11 0.13
CA VAL A 220 9.69 4.84 0.16
C VAL A 220 10.22 4.94 1.59
N VAL A 221 9.41 5.42 2.54
CA VAL A 221 9.75 5.46 3.98
C VAL A 221 10.09 4.06 4.51
N THR A 222 9.39 3.02 4.05
CA THR A 222 9.60 1.64 4.49
C THR A 222 10.89 1.04 3.94
N ILE A 223 11.27 1.33 2.71
CA ILE A 223 12.54 0.87 2.14
C ILE A 223 13.69 1.57 2.85
N HIS A 224 13.66 2.90 2.90
CA HIS A 224 14.80 3.68 3.35
C HIS A 224 15.04 3.68 4.87
N ARG A 225 13.99 3.51 5.69
CA ARG A 225 14.19 3.40 7.15
C ARG A 225 15.01 2.17 7.53
N ALA A 226 15.07 1.14 6.67
CA ALA A 226 15.87 -0.04 6.91
C ALA A 226 17.37 0.29 7.01
N GLY A 227 17.82 1.35 6.33
CA GLY A 227 19.20 1.85 6.36
C GLY A 227 19.60 2.45 7.71
N ALA A 228 18.65 2.98 8.49
CA ALA A 228 18.94 3.51 9.84
C ALA A 228 19.48 2.42 10.78
N ARG A 229 19.13 1.15 10.56
CA ARG A 229 19.68 0.01 11.33
C ARG A 229 21.17 -0.17 11.11
N CYS A 230 21.68 0.21 9.95
CA CYS A 230 23.09 0.08 9.62
C CYS A 230 23.98 1.04 10.42
N ILE A 231 23.42 2.12 11.00
CA ILE A 231 24.15 3.06 11.87
C ILE A 231 24.40 2.46 13.24
N ALA A 232 23.47 1.65 13.76
CA ALA A 232 23.55 1.13 15.12
C ALA A 232 24.58 0.01 15.30
N ASP A 233 25.01 -0.62 14.20
CA ASP A 233 25.87 -1.81 14.18
C ASP A 233 27.32 -1.49 13.76
N ASP A 234 27.73 -0.21 13.79
CA ASP A 234 29.00 0.28 13.26
C ASP A 234 30.21 -0.09 14.14
N SER A 235 30.51 -1.39 14.17
CA SER A 235 31.69 -1.98 14.79
C SER A 235 32.78 -2.38 13.77
N ASP A 236 32.51 -2.22 12.47
CA ASP A 236 33.37 -2.72 11.40
C ASP A 236 34.20 -1.62 10.72
N THR A 237 35.50 -1.62 11.01
CA THR A 237 36.50 -0.73 10.39
C THR A 237 36.83 -1.19 8.96
N HIS A 238 35.93 -0.92 8.01
CA HIS A 238 36.12 -1.28 6.59
C HIS A 238 36.54 -0.09 5.72
N PRO A 239 37.33 -0.31 4.64
CA PRO A 239 37.81 0.74 3.74
C PRO A 239 36.70 1.48 2.97
N ASP A 240 35.51 0.87 2.83
CA ASP A 240 34.35 1.48 2.14
C ASP A 240 33.40 2.22 3.12
N ALA A 241 33.85 2.54 4.33
CA ALA A 241 33.00 3.13 5.37
C ALA A 241 32.38 4.47 4.94
N ASP A 242 33.12 5.29 4.18
CA ASP A 242 32.67 6.63 3.75
C ASP A 242 31.54 6.56 2.70
N GLU A 243 31.66 5.69 1.70
CA GLU A 243 30.61 5.44 0.70
C GLU A 243 29.35 4.84 1.34
N ARG A 244 29.52 3.96 2.34
CA ARG A 244 28.38 3.39 3.08
C ARG A 244 27.69 4.44 3.94
N TYR A 245 28.46 5.27 4.63
CA TYR A 245 27.94 6.34 5.47
C TYR A 245 27.15 7.37 4.64
N THR A 246 27.67 7.74 3.46
CA THR A 246 26.96 8.64 2.53
C THR A 246 25.67 8.01 1.96
N ALA A 247 25.68 6.72 1.61
CA ALA A 247 24.48 6.00 1.18
C ALA A 247 23.41 5.94 2.29
N ILE A 248 23.81 5.67 3.54
CA ILE A 248 22.90 5.62 4.69
C ILE A 248 22.28 7.00 4.95
N ASN A 249 23.09 8.07 4.96
CA ASN A 249 22.58 9.43 5.14
C ASN A 249 21.62 9.84 4.02
N SER A 250 21.91 9.44 2.78
CA SER A 250 21.00 9.66 1.65
C SER A 250 19.66 8.94 1.85
N SER A 251 19.71 7.70 2.35
CA SER A 251 18.51 6.92 2.69
C SER A 251 17.69 7.61 3.79
N ILE A 252 18.34 8.11 4.85
CA ILE A 252 17.65 8.87 5.90
C ILE A 252 17.00 10.13 5.33
N ALA A 253 17.71 10.89 4.50
CA ALA A 253 17.16 12.09 3.86
C ALA A 253 15.91 11.78 3.03
N LEU A 254 15.93 10.70 2.23
CA LEU A 254 14.79 10.24 1.43
C LEU A 254 13.60 9.80 2.31
N CYS A 255 13.87 9.12 3.42
CA CYS A 255 12.85 8.74 4.39
C CYS A 255 12.16 9.97 5.02
N LEU A 256 12.93 11.00 5.38
CA LEU A 256 12.39 12.23 5.95
C LEU A 256 11.58 13.01 4.92
N GLU A 257 12.09 13.13 3.69
CA GLU A 257 11.40 13.86 2.63
C GLU A 257 10.09 13.19 2.22
N ALA A 258 10.06 11.85 2.14
CA ALA A 258 8.83 11.11 1.90
C ALA A 258 7.83 11.26 3.06
N SER A 259 8.31 11.37 4.31
CA SER A 259 7.46 11.63 5.48
C SER A 259 6.85 13.04 5.43
N ARG A 260 7.64 14.07 5.08
CA ARG A 260 7.14 15.44 4.84
C ARG A 260 6.12 15.47 3.71
N SER A 261 6.44 14.81 2.61
CA SER A 261 5.56 14.70 1.44
C SER A 261 4.22 14.06 1.82
N THR A 262 4.21 13.00 2.63
CA THR A 262 2.98 12.36 3.12
C THR A 262 2.09 13.34 3.87
N LEU A 263 2.66 14.12 4.80
CA LEU A 263 1.92 15.06 5.64
C LEU A 263 1.41 16.26 4.85
N CYS A 264 2.24 16.84 3.98
CA CYS A 264 1.83 17.91 3.08
C CYS A 264 0.78 17.45 2.07
N TYR A 265 0.91 16.23 1.54
CA TYR A 265 -0.06 15.62 0.64
C TYR A 265 -1.42 15.49 1.32
N LEU A 266 -1.47 14.89 2.51
CA LEU A 266 -2.71 14.76 3.29
C LEU A 266 -3.34 16.11 3.60
N HIS A 267 -2.54 17.12 3.94
CA HIS A 267 -3.04 18.47 4.14
C HIS A 267 -3.70 19.04 2.88
N ALA A 268 -3.15 18.75 1.70
CA ALA A 268 -3.65 19.27 0.44
C ALA A 268 -4.97 18.62 -0.01
N VAL A 269 -5.26 17.40 0.47
CA VAL A 269 -6.36 16.55 -0.03
C VAL A 269 -7.39 16.21 1.04
N ILE A 270 -7.28 16.79 2.24
CA ILE A 270 -8.12 16.44 3.39
C ILE A 270 -9.61 16.66 3.09
N ASP A 271 -9.95 17.70 2.34
CA ASP A 271 -11.34 18.02 1.96
C ASP A 271 -11.91 17.03 0.93
N ASP A 272 -11.05 16.33 0.19
CA ASP A 272 -11.43 15.29 -0.78
C ASP A 272 -11.55 13.90 -0.12
N LEU A 273 -11.23 13.77 1.17
CA LEU A 273 -11.24 12.50 1.86
C LEU A 273 -12.63 12.14 2.36
N ALA A 274 -13.12 10.95 2.01
CA ALA A 274 -14.35 10.43 2.60
C ALA A 274 -14.12 10.14 4.10
N GLY A 275 -14.95 10.71 4.97
CA GLY A 275 -14.85 10.55 6.44
C GLY A 275 -14.83 9.09 6.89
N GLU A 276 -15.61 8.24 6.23
CA GLU A 276 -15.67 6.79 6.43
C GLU A 276 -14.29 6.09 6.29
N MET A 277 -13.34 6.73 5.60
CA MET A 277 -12.00 6.20 5.35
C MET A 277 -10.97 6.59 6.42
N PHE A 278 -11.39 7.27 7.50
CA PHE A 278 -10.50 7.71 8.57
C PHE A 278 -9.57 6.61 9.05
N TRP A 279 -10.11 5.46 9.46
CA TRP A 279 -9.32 4.36 10.01
C TRP A 279 -8.39 3.69 8.99
N VAL A 280 -8.69 3.82 7.69
CA VAL A 280 -7.83 3.32 6.61
C VAL A 280 -6.63 4.24 6.38
N THR A 281 -6.81 5.54 6.60
CA THR A 281 -5.87 6.60 6.20
C THR A 281 -5.06 7.18 7.35
N VAL A 282 -5.59 7.22 8.58
CA VAL A 282 -4.93 7.80 9.77
C VAL A 282 -3.57 7.17 10.09
N PHE A 283 -3.34 5.94 9.62
CA PHE A 283 -2.05 5.27 9.74
C PHE A 283 -0.91 6.05 9.06
N TYR A 284 -1.12 6.55 7.84
CA TYR A 284 -0.07 7.21 7.04
C TYR A 284 0.48 8.49 7.70
N PRO A 285 -0.34 9.48 8.10
CA PRO A 285 0.17 10.67 8.77
C PRO A 285 0.78 10.33 10.14
N THR A 286 0.24 9.34 10.85
CA THR A 286 0.80 8.92 12.14
C THR A 286 2.20 8.33 11.99
N ALA A 287 2.40 7.45 11.01
CA ALA A 287 3.70 6.87 10.72
C ALA A 287 4.72 7.92 10.26
N ALA A 288 4.32 8.81 9.35
CA ALA A 288 5.18 9.91 8.88
C ALA A 288 5.56 10.89 10.00
N ALA A 289 4.59 11.29 10.84
CA ALA A 289 4.82 12.15 11.98
C ALA A 289 5.76 11.48 13.00
N MET A 290 5.59 10.19 13.28
CA MET A 290 6.50 9.45 14.17
C MET A 290 7.94 9.46 13.63
N MET A 291 8.13 9.26 12.32
CA MET A 291 9.47 9.30 11.72
C MET A 291 10.15 10.67 11.87
N LEU A 292 9.44 11.76 11.58
CA LEU A 292 9.97 13.11 11.75
C LEU A 292 10.23 13.44 13.23
N PHE A 293 9.33 13.05 14.12
CA PHE A 293 9.47 13.25 15.56
C PHE A 293 10.74 12.57 16.10
N LEU A 294 10.96 11.30 15.74
CA LEU A 294 12.16 10.57 16.15
C LEU A 294 13.44 11.22 15.61
N HIS A 295 13.42 11.72 14.38
CA HIS A 295 14.58 12.41 13.81
C HIS A 295 14.85 13.76 14.49
N VAL A 296 13.83 14.56 14.79
CA VAL A 296 13.98 15.82 15.53
C VAL A 296 14.56 15.57 16.93
N LEU A 297 14.21 14.46 17.58
CA LEU A 297 14.81 14.07 18.86
C LEU A 297 16.28 13.66 18.72
N ALA A 298 16.63 12.95 17.65
CA ALA A 298 17.99 12.51 17.39
C ALA A 298 18.92 13.67 16.99
N GLU A 299 18.42 14.58 16.15
CA GLU A 299 19.18 15.71 15.58
C GLU A 299 18.43 17.05 15.74
N PRO A 300 18.33 17.57 16.97
CA PRO A 300 17.54 18.77 17.25
C PRO A 300 18.09 20.04 16.59
N LEU A 301 19.37 20.05 16.22
CA LEU A 301 20.05 21.19 15.59
C LEU A 301 20.09 21.12 14.06
N ALA A 302 19.49 20.10 13.45
CA ALA A 302 19.46 19.99 11.99
C ALA A 302 18.71 21.19 11.38
N PRO A 303 19.09 21.66 10.17
CA PRO A 303 18.53 22.86 9.57
C PRO A 303 17.00 22.84 9.40
N GLN A 304 16.43 21.66 9.21
CA GLN A 304 14.99 21.46 8.97
C GLN A 304 14.19 21.16 10.24
N SER A 305 14.82 20.92 11.40
CA SER A 305 14.14 20.48 12.63
C SER A 305 13.05 21.44 13.10
N LYS A 306 13.24 22.76 12.90
CA LYS A 306 12.22 23.76 13.20
C LYS A 306 11.00 23.63 12.29
N SER A 307 11.22 23.49 10.98
CA SER A 307 10.15 23.29 10.00
C SER A 307 9.42 21.97 10.24
N ASP A 308 10.14 20.92 10.65
CA ASP A 308 9.55 19.62 10.99
C ASP A 308 8.65 19.73 12.22
N LEU A 309 9.05 20.48 13.25
CA LEU A 309 8.19 20.75 14.41
C LEU A 309 6.90 21.48 14.04
N GLU A 310 6.97 22.47 13.15
CA GLU A 310 5.79 23.19 12.65
C GLU A 310 4.86 22.24 11.87
N LEU A 311 5.44 21.37 11.05
CA LEU A 311 4.71 20.38 10.27
C LEU A 311 4.09 19.27 11.15
N LEU A 312 4.77 18.86 12.23
CA LEU A 312 4.22 17.96 13.25
C LEU A 312 3.02 18.58 13.98
N SER A 313 3.10 19.87 14.30
CA SER A 313 1.98 20.62 14.89
C SER A 313 0.77 20.67 13.94
N SER A 314 1.03 20.95 12.65
CA SER A 314 -0.01 20.89 11.60
C SER A 314 -0.61 19.49 11.45
N ALA A 315 0.22 18.44 11.49
CA ALA A 315 -0.22 17.04 11.42
C ALA A 315 -1.16 16.65 12.56
N ALA A 316 -0.95 17.15 13.78
CA ALA A 316 -1.87 16.93 14.90
C ALA A 316 -3.25 17.56 14.64
N GLY A 317 -3.28 18.73 13.98
CA GLY A 317 -4.53 19.35 13.50
C GLY A 317 -5.19 18.52 12.41
N LEU A 318 -4.43 18.02 11.44
CA LEU A 318 -4.94 17.16 10.37
C LEU A 318 -5.59 15.90 10.92
N ILE A 319 -4.92 15.18 11.83
CA ILE A 319 -5.46 13.95 12.42
C ILE A 319 -6.77 14.22 13.17
N ARG A 320 -6.90 15.40 13.80
CA ARG A 320 -8.15 15.80 14.46
C ARG A 320 -9.27 16.05 13.44
N ASN A 321 -9.00 16.83 12.40
CA ASN A 321 -9.98 17.13 11.35
C ASN A 321 -10.43 15.85 10.61
N LEU A 322 -9.50 14.93 10.36
CA LEU A 322 -9.79 13.62 9.77
C LEU A 322 -10.79 12.82 10.62
N LYS A 323 -10.70 12.93 11.95
CA LYS A 323 -11.62 12.26 12.88
C LYS A 323 -12.99 12.93 12.87
N ASP A 324 -13.04 14.26 12.86
CA ASP A 324 -14.30 14.99 12.93
C ASP A 324 -15.17 14.74 11.69
N GLY A 325 -14.56 14.65 10.50
CA GLY A 325 -15.26 14.24 9.27
C GLY A 325 -15.77 12.79 9.26
N ALA A 326 -15.30 11.92 10.18
CA ALA A 326 -15.75 10.53 10.29
C ALA A 326 -16.97 10.35 11.22
N VAL A 327 -17.36 11.40 11.96
CA VAL A 327 -18.46 11.38 12.94
C VAL A 327 -19.73 12.05 12.41
N GLU A 328 -19.64 12.75 11.26
CA GLU A 328 -20.77 13.27 10.48
C GLU A 328 -21.32 12.21 9.51
#